data_AF-A0A921BBN5-F1
#
_entry.id   AF-A0A921BBN5-F1
#
_cell.length_a   1.000
_cell.length_b   1.000
_cell.length_c   1.000
_cell.angle_alpha   90.00
_cell.angle_beta   90.00
_cell.angle_gamma   90.00
#
_symmetry.space_group_name_H-M   'P 1'
#
loop_
_entity.id
_entity.type
_entity.pdbx_description
1 polymer ?
#
loop_
_entity_poly.entity_id
_entity_poly.type
_entity_poly.pdbx_seq_one_letter_code
_entity_poly.pdbx_strand_id
1 'polypeptide(L)'
;MMSVWNLAKKYGLKIHLDGARIFNAAVALKMPVSKLTEKVDSVMFCLSKGLSAPVGSLVCGSSEFIDKARKARKMVGGGMRQAGYLAAAGIISLVI
;
A
#
# COMPACT_ATOMS: atom_id res chain seq x y z
N MET A 1 -9.33 9.11 -11.23
CA MET A 1 -9.69 7.95 -10.38
C MET A 1 -11.14 7.50 -10.56
N MET A 2 -12.13 8.39 -10.47
CA MET A 2 -13.55 8.00 -10.49
C MET A 2 -14.01 7.33 -11.80
N SER A 3 -13.51 7.77 -12.95
CA SER A 3 -13.77 7.14 -14.25
C SER A 3 -13.24 5.70 -14.32
N VAL A 4 -12.00 5.47 -13.86
CA VAL A 4 -11.38 4.14 -13.79
C VAL A 4 -12.16 3.22 -12.85
N TRP A 5 -12.56 3.72 -11.68
CA TRP A 5 -13.38 2.96 -10.74
C TRP A 5 -14.74 2.57 -11.31
N ASN A 6 -15.46 3.52 -11.93
CA ASN A 6 -16.75 3.23 -12.58
C ASN A 6 -16.61 2.15 -13.66
N LEU A 7 -15.55 2.22 -14.47
CA LEU A 7 -15.29 1.25 -15.52
C LEU A 7 -14.99 -0.14 -14.94
N ALA A 8 -14.07 -0.22 -13.98
CA ALA A 8 -13.75 -1.49 -13.33
C ALA A 8 -14.99 -2.12 -12.67
N LYS A 9 -15.79 -1.29 -11.97
CA LYS A 9 -17.02 -1.74 -11.32
C LYS A 9 -18.07 -2.22 -12.31
N LYS A 10 -18.19 -1.57 -13.48
CA LYS A 10 -19.06 -2.01 -14.59
C LYS A 10 -18.69 -3.40 -15.11
N TYR A 11 -17.39 -3.74 -15.15
CA TYR A 11 -16.89 -5.02 -15.66
C TYR A 11 -16.51 -6.02 -14.56
N GLY A 12 -16.82 -5.74 -13.29
CA GLY A 12 -16.49 -6.63 -12.18
C GLY A 12 -14.99 -6.80 -11.93
N LEU A 13 -14.17 -5.86 -12.36
CA LEU A 13 -12.71 -5.90 -12.21
C LEU A 13 -12.25 -5.32 -10.87
N LYS A 14 -11.14 -5.85 -10.38
CA LYS A 14 -10.46 -5.36 -9.17
C LYS A 14 -9.45 -4.27 -9.52
N ILE A 15 -9.29 -3.29 -8.64
CA ILE A 15 -8.33 -2.20 -8.77
C ILE A 15 -7.24 -2.34 -7.71
N HIS A 16 -5.99 -2.41 -8.17
CA HIS A 16 -4.81 -2.23 -7.33
C HIS A 16 -4.20 -0.86 -7.58
N LEU A 17 -3.86 -0.15 -6.51
CA LEU A 17 -3.13 1.11 -6.56
C LEU A 17 -1.66 0.91 -6.19
N ASP A 18 -0.76 1.12 -7.15
CA ASP A 18 0.63 1.40 -6.82
C ASP A 18 0.74 2.82 -6.27
N GLY A 19 0.79 2.89 -4.94
CA GLY A 19 0.92 4.09 -4.14
C GLY A 19 2.34 4.30 -3.63
N ALA A 20 3.39 3.90 -4.36
CA ALA A 20 4.78 4.09 -3.93
C ALA A 20 5.12 5.52 -3.46
N ARG A 21 4.37 6.53 -3.92
CA ARG A 21 4.43 7.94 -3.50
C ARG A 21 3.07 8.53 -3.13
N ILE A 22 2.14 7.72 -2.60
CA ILE A 22 0.77 8.15 -2.28
C ILE A 22 0.73 9.30 -1.26
N PHE A 23 1.68 9.36 -0.33
CA PHE A 23 1.77 10.45 0.65
C PHE A 23 2.16 11.79 0.00
N ASN A 24 3.03 11.79 -1.02
CA ASN A 24 3.31 12.99 -1.80
C ASN A 24 2.04 13.48 -2.53
N ALA A 25 1.27 12.56 -3.11
CA ALA A 25 -0.01 12.89 -3.75
C ALA A 25 -1.03 13.44 -2.73
N ALA A 26 -1.12 12.84 -1.54
CA ALA A 26 -1.97 13.31 -0.45
C ALA A 26 -1.64 14.75 -0.04
N VAL A 27 -0.36 15.06 0.15
CA VAL A 27 0.11 16.42 0.47
C VAL A 27 -0.21 17.40 -0.66
N ALA A 28 0.12 17.05 -1.91
CA ALA A 28 -0.11 17.92 -3.06
C ALA A 28 -1.61 18.22 -3.29
N LEU A 29 -2.48 17.23 -3.06
CA LEU A 29 -3.92 17.35 -3.22
C LEU A 29 -4.63 17.90 -1.97
N LYS A 30 -3.91 18.09 -0.85
CA LYS A 30 -4.48 18.47 0.45
C LYS A 30 -5.61 17.53 0.88
N MET A 31 -5.41 16.23 0.69
CA MET A 31 -6.39 15.19 1.00
C MET A 31 -5.74 14.08 1.82
N PRO A 32 -6.45 13.48 2.78
CA PRO A 32 -5.91 12.32 3.50
C PRO A 32 -5.76 11.13 2.54
N VAL A 33 -4.76 10.29 2.78
CA VAL A 33 -4.50 9.06 2.00
C VAL A 33 -5.76 8.18 1.92
N SER A 34 -6.55 8.11 3.00
CA SER A 34 -7.80 7.36 3.06
C SER A 34 -8.80 7.72 1.95
N LYS A 35 -8.84 9.00 1.54
CA LYS A 35 -9.70 9.46 0.44
C LYS A 35 -9.16 9.07 -0.94
N LEU A 36 -7.84 8.98 -1.09
CA LEU A 36 -7.21 8.51 -2.33
C LEU A 36 -7.39 7.00 -2.52
N THR A 37 -7.51 6.25 -1.42
CA THR A 37 -7.66 4.78 -1.41
C THR A 37 -9.11 4.29 -1.28
N GLU A 38 -10.09 5.18 -1.15
CA GLU A 38 -11.50 4.80 -0.91
C GLU A 38 -12.09 3.92 -2.03
N LYS A 39 -11.57 4.05 -3.26
CA LYS A 39 -12.10 3.42 -4.47
C LYS A 39 -11.13 2.41 -5.08
N VAL A 40 -10.34 1.73 -4.27
CA VAL A 40 -9.42 0.66 -4.73
C VAL A 40 -9.57 -0.57 -3.84
N ASP A 41 -9.39 -1.76 -4.40
CA ASP A 41 -9.52 -3.02 -3.66
C ASP A 41 -8.25 -3.36 -2.86
N SER A 42 -7.10 -2.88 -3.34
CA SER A 42 -5.82 -3.01 -2.66
C SER A 42 -4.90 -1.84 -3.01
N VAL A 43 -3.97 -1.55 -2.11
CA VAL A 43 -2.96 -0.51 -2.28
C VAL A 43 -1.62 -1.03 -1.80
N MET A 44 -0.56 -0.71 -2.54
CA MET A 44 0.81 -0.81 -2.06
C MET A 44 1.36 0.59 -1.84
N PHE A 45 2.20 0.79 -0.83
CA PHE A 45 2.99 2.01 -0.73
C PHE A 45 4.38 1.75 -0.15
N CYS A 46 5.34 2.60 -0.50
CA CYS A 46 6.72 2.47 -0.07
C CYS A 46 6.98 3.30 1.18
N LEU A 47 7.71 2.70 2.13
CA LEU A 47 8.27 3.39 3.30
C LEU A 47 9.66 3.95 2.98
N SER A 48 10.39 3.29 2.06
CA SER A 48 11.79 3.61 1.74
C SER A 48 11.99 4.57 0.56
N LYS A 49 11.12 5.56 0.44
CA LYS A 49 11.22 6.64 -0.55
C LYS A 49 11.10 8.00 0.15
N GLY A 50 10.08 8.79 -0.16
CA GLY A 50 9.86 10.09 0.47
C GLY A 50 9.61 10.04 1.98
N LEU A 51 9.25 8.86 2.52
CA LEU A 51 9.07 8.63 3.97
C LEU A 51 10.39 8.24 4.68
N SER A 52 11.49 8.05 3.95
CA SER A 52 12.85 7.90 4.52
C SER A 52 13.11 6.67 5.41
N ALA A 53 12.22 5.67 5.46
CA ALA A 53 12.55 4.40 6.12
C ALA A 53 13.68 3.69 5.35
N PRO A 54 14.60 2.95 6.00
CA PRO A 54 15.74 2.35 5.32
C PRO A 54 15.32 1.27 4.30
N VAL A 55 14.32 0.45 4.66
CA VAL A 55 13.76 -0.62 3.83
C VAL A 55 12.28 -0.74 4.14
N GLY A 56 11.47 -1.05 3.13
CA GLY A 56 10.12 -1.55 3.34
C GLY A 56 9.07 -0.97 2.42
N SER A 57 8.02 -1.75 2.24
CA SER A 57 6.77 -1.35 1.60
C SER A 57 5.64 -2.12 2.27
N LEU A 58 4.44 -1.58 2.24
CA LEU A 58 3.25 -2.22 2.77
C LEU A 58 2.29 -2.51 1.62
N VAL A 59 1.64 -3.66 1.69
CA VAL A 59 0.48 -3.99 0.86
C VAL A 59 -0.73 -4.12 1.78
N CYS A 60 -1.81 -3.44 1.42
CA CYS A 60 -3.05 -3.33 2.19
C CYS A 60 -4.23 -3.68 1.30
N GLY A 61 -5.27 -4.29 1.88
CA GLY A 61 -6.47 -4.73 1.17
C GLY A 61 -7.38 -5.52 2.13
N SER A 62 -8.33 -6.28 1.59
CA SER A 62 -9.18 -7.15 2.40
C SER A 62 -8.40 -8.27 3.08
N SER A 63 -8.94 -8.85 4.15
CA SER A 63 -8.34 -9.98 4.86
C SER A 63 -8.05 -11.15 3.93
N GLU A 64 -9.01 -11.48 3.05
CA GLU A 64 -8.88 -12.58 2.08
C GLU A 64 -7.75 -12.32 1.07
N PHE A 65 -7.57 -11.05 0.67
CA PHE A 65 -6.47 -10.64 -0.19
C PHE A 65 -5.11 -10.76 0.55
N ILE A 66 -5.04 -10.29 1.80
CA ILE A 66 -3.81 -10.33 2.60
C ILE A 66 -3.37 -11.77 2.90
N ASP A 67 -4.30 -12.70 3.13
CA ASP A 67 -3.96 -14.10 3.34
C ASP A 67 -3.31 -14.73 2.09
N LYS A 68 -3.81 -14.41 0.89
CA LYS A 68 -3.19 -14.81 -0.38
C LYS A 68 -1.83 -14.13 -0.56
N ALA A 69 -1.73 -12.83 -0.27
CA ALA A 69 -0.50 -12.06 -0.38
C ALA A 69 0.60 -12.59 0.56
N ARG A 70 0.25 -13.04 1.78
CA ARG A 70 1.20 -13.65 2.73
C ARG A 70 1.76 -14.97 2.21
N LYS A 71 0.95 -15.81 1.57
CA LYS A 71 1.40 -17.04 0.91
C LYS A 71 2.35 -16.71 -0.25
N ALA A 72 1.97 -15.77 -1.12
CA ALA A 72 2.83 -15.30 -2.20
C ALA A 72 4.16 -14.74 -1.70
N ARG A 73 4.15 -13.89 -0.67
CA ARG A 73 5.34 -13.35 0.00
C ARG A 73 6.29 -14.46 0.45
N LYS A 74 5.77 -15.57 0.96
CA LYS A 74 6.61 -16.70 1.37
C LYS A 74 7.25 -17.40 0.17
N MET A 75 6.50 -17.62 -0.91
CA MET A 75 7.00 -18.26 -2.13
C MET A 75 8.12 -17.45 -2.81
N VAL A 76 7.99 -16.11 -2.83
CA VAL A 76 9.01 -15.23 -3.43
C VAL A 76 10.15 -14.85 -2.47
N GLY A 77 10.23 -15.47 -1.30
CA GLY A 77 11.34 -15.26 -0.35
C GLY A 77 11.23 -14.03 0.57
N GLY A 78 10.13 -13.27 0.52
CA GLY A 78 9.91 -12.07 1.36
C GLY A 78 9.54 -12.35 2.82
N GLY A 79 9.51 -13.62 3.24
CA GLY A 79 9.16 -14.05 4.59
C GLY A 79 10.32 -13.90 5.59
N MET A 80 10.75 -12.66 5.84
CA MET A 80 11.84 -12.32 6.76
C MET A 80 11.52 -12.67 8.21
N ARG A 81 12.56 -12.89 9.03
CA ARG A 81 12.45 -13.25 10.45
C ARG A 81 12.43 -12.00 11.33
N GLN A 82 13.59 -11.54 11.82
CA GLN A 82 13.74 -10.39 12.71
C GLN A 82 13.51 -9.04 11.99
N ALA A 83 12.49 -8.93 11.15
CA ALA A 83 12.12 -7.73 10.40
C ALA A 83 11.52 -6.61 11.28
N GLY A 84 11.36 -6.86 12.59
CA GLY A 84 10.84 -5.87 13.54
C GLY A 84 11.65 -4.58 13.57
N TYR A 85 12.98 -4.64 13.42
CA TYR A 85 13.83 -3.45 13.33
C TYR A 85 13.47 -2.56 12.13
N LEU A 86 13.23 -3.18 10.96
CA LEU A 86 12.82 -2.46 9.75
C LEU A 86 11.39 -1.92 9.88
N ALA A 87 10.49 -2.71 10.46
CA ALA A 87 9.12 -2.30 10.71
C ALA A 87 9.03 -1.12 11.69
N ALA A 88 9.88 -1.07 12.72
CA ALA A 88 9.95 0.05 13.66
C ALA A 88 10.31 1.35 12.95
N ALA A 89 11.32 1.36 12.09
CA ALA A 89 11.64 2.52 11.25
C ALA A 89 10.47 2.90 10.34
N GLY A 90 9.74 1.90 9.83
CA GLY A 90 8.50 2.10 9.07
C GLY A 90 7.39 2.80 9.86
N ILE A 91 7.16 2.41 11.12
CA ILE A 91 6.17 3.07 11.99
C ILE A 91 6.56 4.54 12.20
N ILE A 92 7.82 4.80 12.52
CA ILE A 92 8.33 6.16 12.70
C ILE A 92 8.11 7.00 11.42
N SER A 93 8.39 6.44 10.25
CA SER A 93 8.22 7.12 8.97
C SER A 93 6.79 7.50 8.59
N LEU A 94 5.78 6.94 9.28
CA LEU A 94 4.36 7.22 9.02
C LEU A 94 3.76 8.24 10.01
N VAL A 95 4.47 8.52 11.09
CA VAL A 95 4.00 9.39 12.18
C VAL A 95 4.68 10.76 12.15
N ILE A 96 5.83 10.88 11.49
CA ILE A 96 6.56 12.14 11.25
C ILE A 96 6.20 12.68 9.87
#